data_AF-A0A653J2B9-F1
#
_entry.id   AF-A0A653J2B9-F1
#
_cell.length_a   1.000
_cell.length_b   1.000
_cell.length_c   1.000
_cell.angle_alpha   90.00
_cell.angle_beta   90.00
_cell.angle_gamma   90.00
#
_symmetry.space_group_name_H-M   'P 1'
#
loop_
_entity.id
_entity.type
_entity.pdbx_description
1 polymer ?
#
loop_
_entity_poly.entity_id
_entity_poly.type
_entity_poly.pdbx_seq_one_letter_code
_entity_poly.pdbx_strand_id
1 'polypeptide(L)' 'MKAQMFDMTRMWGMVTGLVLAIAYFASLYLGFKASEMLPMLVTAIGGFEMFLFSQDVWIKRKRKHG' A
#
# COMPACT_ATOMS: atom_id res chain seq x y z
N MET A 1 3.84 22.16 -7.11
CA MET A 1 3.20 21.29 -8.13
C MET A 1 3.81 19.89 -8.19
N LYS A 2 5.14 19.69 -8.31
CA LYS A 2 5.74 18.33 -8.40
C LYS A 2 5.48 17.41 -7.19
N ALA A 3 5.54 17.94 -5.96
CA ALA A 3 5.27 17.16 -4.74
C ALA A 3 3.83 16.64 -4.66
N GLN A 4 2.86 17.43 -5.14
CA GLN A 4 1.44 17.08 -5.09
C GLN A 4 1.08 15.94 -6.04
N MET A 5 1.74 15.88 -7.21
CA MET A 5 1.57 14.78 -8.17
C MET A 5 2.16 13.47 -7.62
N PHE A 6 3.29 13.55 -6.91
CA PHE A 6 3.92 12.40 -6.27
C PHE A 6 3.05 11.82 -5.14
N ASP A 7 2.50 12.67 -4.28
CA ASP A 7 1.57 12.25 -3.22
C ASP A 7 0.30 11.59 -3.78
N MET A 8 -0.21 12.09 -4.91
CA MET A 8 -1.35 11.49 -5.60
C MET A 8 -1.03 10.08 -6.11
N THR A 9 0.11 9.87 -6.77
CA THR A 9 0.53 8.55 -7.25
C THR A 9 0.68 7.54 -6.11
N ARG A 10 1.24 7.98 -4.98
CA ARG A 10 1.42 7.14 -3.78
C ARG A 10 0.09 6.72 -3.16
N MET A 11 -0.86 7.65 -3.10
CA MET A 11 -2.23 7.36 -2.67
C MET A 11 -2.89 6.30 -3.55
N TRP A 12 -2.75 6.42 -4.88
CA TRP A 12 -3.23 5.40 -5.81
C TRP A 12 -2.54 4.05 -5.64
N GLY A 13 -1.24 4.03 -5.36
CA GLY A 13 -0.49 2.82 -5.01
C GLY A 13 -1.02 2.13 -3.76
N MET A 14 -1.29 2.88 -2.68
CA MET A 14 -1.92 2.34 -1.47
C MET A 14 -3.31 1.76 -1.73
N VAL A 15 -4.16 2.50 -2.46
CA VAL A 15 -5.51 2.02 -2.82
C VAL A 15 -5.44 0.75 -3.64
N THR A 16 -4.50 0.66 -4.59
CA THR A 16 -4.29 -0.54 -5.40
C THR A 16 -3.87 -1.73 -4.53
N GLY A 17 -2.95 -1.53 -3.59
CA GLY A 17 -2.56 -2.56 -2.61
C GLY A 17 -3.73 -3.07 -1.77
N LEU A 18 -4.62 -2.18 -1.32
CA LEU A 18 -5.83 -2.54 -0.57
C LEU A 18 -6.83 -3.33 -1.41
N VAL A 19 -7.07 -2.92 -2.65
CA VAL A 19 -7.95 -3.65 -3.58
C VAL A 19 -7.41 -5.05 -3.85
N LEU A 20 -6.10 -5.18 -4.06
CA LEU A 20 -5.45 -6.49 -4.23
C LEU A 20 -5.58 -7.36 -2.98
N ALA A 21 -5.47 -6.77 -1.78
CA ALA A 21 -5.63 -7.50 -0.53
C ALA A 21 -7.07 -8.04 -0.39
N ILE A 22 -8.07 -7.19 -0.66
CA ILE A 22 -9.49 -7.59 -0.67
C ILE A 22 -9.72 -8.72 -1.68
N ALA A 23 -9.18 -8.60 -2.90
CA ALA A 23 -9.31 -9.62 -3.94
C ALA A 23 -8.67 -10.95 -3.50
N TYR A 24 -7.50 -10.92 -2.85
CA TYR A 24 -6.85 -12.11 -2.31
C TYR A 24 -7.72 -12.79 -1.24
N PHE A 25 -8.19 -12.04 -0.24
CA PHE A 25 -9.04 -12.62 0.81
C PHE A 25 -10.39 -13.11 0.28
N ALA A 26 -10.99 -12.41 -0.69
CA ALA A 26 -12.20 -12.87 -1.36
C ALA A 26 -11.96 -14.19 -2.12
N SER A 27 -10.80 -14.33 -2.79
CA SER A 27 -10.46 -15.57 -3.50
C SER A 27 -10.31 -16.76 -2.55
N LEU A 28 -9.73 -16.55 -1.36
CA LEU A 28 -9.63 -17.55 -0.32
C LEU A 28 -11.00 -17.91 0.25
N TYR A 29 -11.85 -16.92 0.51
CA TYR A 29 -13.19 -17.13 1.05
C TYR A 29 -14.09 -17.93 0.09
N LEU A 30 -13.96 -17.70 -1.22
CA LEU A 30 -14.71 -18.41 -2.26
C LEU A 30 -14.11 -19.79 -2.61
N GLY A 31 -13.01 -20.21 -1.97
CA GLY A 31 -12.39 -21.52 -2.19
C GLY A 31 -11.67 -21.65 -3.54
N PHE A 32 -11.35 -20.55 -4.20
CA PHE A 32 -10.55 -20.58 -5.43
C PHE A 32 -9.09 -20.90 -5.11
N LYS A 33 -8.41 -21.56 -6.06
CA LYS A 33 -6.96 -21.75 -5.98
C LYS A 33 -6.28 -20.39 -6.17
N ALA A 34 -6.04 -19.70 -5.06
CA ALA A 34 -5.42 -18.37 -5.05
C ALA A 34 -4.04 -18.44 -5.71
N SER A 35 -3.82 -17.59 -6.72
CA SER A 35 -2.50 -17.47 -7.36
C SER A 35 -1.49 -16.93 -6.36
N GLU A 36 -0.31 -17.54 -6.28
CA GLU A 36 0.80 -17.07 -5.42
C GLU A 36 1.27 -15.64 -5.78
N MET A 37 0.98 -15.18 -7.01
CA MET A 37 1.29 -13.81 -7.43
C MET A 37 0.43 -12.75 -6.73
N LEU A 38 -0.82 -13.08 -6.36
CA LEU A 38 -1.71 -12.12 -5.68
C LEU A 38 -1.15 -11.62 -4.35
N PRO A 39 -0.81 -12.48 -3.38
CA PRO A 39 -0.23 -12.02 -2.13
C PRO A 39 1.11 -11.33 -2.35
N MET A 40 1.94 -11.80 -3.30
CA MET A 40 3.18 -11.11 -3.66
C MET A 40 2.94 -9.66 -4.11
N LEU A 41 1.95 -9.42 -4.98
CA LEU A 41 1.60 -8.07 -5.43
C LEU A 41 1.03 -7.21 -4.30
N VAL A 42 0.25 -7.80 -3.39
CA VAL A 42 -0.23 -7.11 -2.17
C VAL A 42 0.95 -6.62 -1.34
N THR A 43 1.94 -7.48 -1.08
CA THR A 43 3.11 -7.09 -0.29
C THR A 43 4.00 -6.09 -1.02
N ALA A 44 4.22 -6.29 -2.32
CA ALA A 44 5.11 -5.46 -3.11
C ALA A 44 4.55 -4.05 -3.36
N ILE A 45 3.25 -3.92 -3.65
CA ILE A 45 2.62 -2.63 -3.96
C ILE A 45 2.08 -1.99 -2.68
N GLY A 46 1.25 -2.73 -1.93
CA GLY A 46 0.63 -2.22 -0.72
C GLY A 46 1.61 -2.04 0.43
N GLY A 47 2.46 -3.05 0.67
CA GLY A 47 3.46 -3.00 1.74
C GLY A 47 4.51 -1.91 1.54
N PHE A 48 4.98 -1.73 0.30
CA PHE A 48 5.95 -0.68 -0.03
C PHE A 48 5.41 0.73 0.19
N GLU A 49 4.20 1.04 -0.29
CA GLU A 49 3.62 2.37 -0.11
C GLU A 49 3.26 2.66 1.35
N MET A 50 2.70 1.68 2.07
CA MET A 50 2.46 1.81 3.51
C MET A 50 3.75 2.08 4.30
N PHE A 51 4.86 1.44 3.90
CA PHE A 51 6.16 1.66 4.52
C PHE A 51 6.68 3.08 4.29
N LEU A 52 6.65 3.56 3.05
CA LEU A 52 7.08 4.93 2.74
C LEU A 52 6.18 5.98 3.43
N PHE A 53 4.87 5.76 3.45
CA PHE A 53 3.93 6.63 4.17
C PHE A 53 4.24 6.66 5.67
N SER A 54 4.51 5.49 6.28
CA SER A 54 4.86 5.39 7.69
C SER A 54 6.15 6.13 8.02
N GLN A 55 7.16 6.08 7.15
CA GLN A 55 8.39 6.86 7.29
C GLN A 55 8.11 8.37 7.24
N ASP A 56 7.31 8.83 6.29
CA ASP A 56 6.94 10.24 6.17
C ASP A 56 6.21 10.75 7.43
N VAL A 57 5.27 9.96 7.96
CA VAL A 57 4.56 10.27 9.20
C VAL A 57 5.53 10.32 10.38
N TRP A 58 6.44 9.35 10.50
CA TRP A 58 7.43 9.30 11.57
C TRP A 58 8.36 10.52 11.55
N ILE A 59 8.89 10.88 10.37
CA ILE A 59 9.79 12.02 10.20
C ILE A 59 9.06 13.33 10.54
N LYS A 60 7.83 13.52 10.05
CA LYS A 60 7.01 14.69 10.39
C LYS A 60 6.74 14.79 11.89
N ARG A 61 6.54 13.66 12.57
CA ARG A 61 6.33 13.60 14.02
C ARG A 61 7.60 13.97 14.80
N LYS A 62 8.77 13.49 14.37
CA LYS A 62 10.07 13.88 14.96
C LYS A 62 10.37 15.37 14.77
N ARG A 63 10.01 15.96 13.62
CA ARG A 63 10.28 17.38 13.32
C ARG A 63 9.44 18.37 14.15
N LYS A 64 8.41 17.92 14.86
CA LYS A 64 7.55 18.74 15.74
C LYS A 64 8.10 18.90 17.16
N HIS A 65 9.13 18.15 17.54
CA HIS A 65 9.74 18.17 18.88
C HIS A 65 11.14 18.79 18.90
N GLY A 66 11.48 19.63 17.92
CA GLY A 66 12.70 20.44 17.87
C GLY A 66 12.35 21.90 17.65
#